data_AF-A0A8C4ZRZ1-F1
#
_entry.id   AF-A0A8C4ZRZ1-F1
#
_cell.length_a   1.000
_cell.length_b   1.000
_cell.length_c   1.000
_cell.angle_alpha   90.00
_cell.angle_beta   90.00
_cell.angle_gamma   90.00
#
_symmetry.space_group_name_H-M   'P 1'
#
loop_
_entity.id
_entity.type
_entity.pdbx_description
1 polymer ?
#
loop_
_entity_poly.entity_id
_entity_poly.type
_entity_poly.pdbx_seq_one_letter_code
_entity_poly.pdbx_strand_id
1 'polypeptide(L)'
;MVSFVCISQMKFDKEGNVTSFEKKKTELCQELSLQTRDLRFQHHTSLTARNNCIIIRMETLRAVVTPQCLLVLDFRGLGLERWLVLELAHQLASHTNPLPFEFRALEAILQHRVSALQARLNEVHPVILDTLESLVDPKLLSADRTKLHVLLQNSKSLSELETDIRVFKDSMLKILDEDEIIEELCLTKWTDPRVLEESSLGIDHAEEMELLLENYYMQAEELGNDTRELKGLIDDSESVIFINLDSHRNVMMRLNLQLTMGTFSLSLFGLMGVAFGMNLMSSFEEDPRVFWLVTGFMFLGSGLIWRRLLSFLGRHLEPTSPPPVAHAHTRTHHLQRT
;
A
#
# COMPACT_ATOMS: atom_id res chain seq x y z
N MET A 1 -9.89 34.05 22.85
CA MET A 1 -10.86 33.98 21.72
C MET A 1 -11.30 32.52 21.62
N VAL A 2 -12.34 32.16 22.37
CA VAL A 2 -12.86 30.78 22.40
C VAL A 2 -13.70 30.62 21.14
N SER A 3 -13.17 29.95 20.12
CA SER A 3 -13.95 29.64 18.92
C SER A 3 -15.19 28.86 19.34
N PHE A 4 -16.36 29.48 19.20
CA PHE A 4 -17.66 28.83 19.29
C PHE A 4 -17.81 27.93 18.05
N VAL A 5 -17.11 26.79 18.04
CA VAL A 5 -17.23 25.82 16.96
C VAL A 5 -18.54 25.06 17.18
N CYS A 6 -19.56 25.41 16.40
CA CYS A 6 -20.74 24.57 16.22
C CYS A 6 -20.31 23.29 15.53
N ILE A 7 -20.77 22.14 16.03
CA ILE A 7 -20.51 20.83 15.44
C ILE A 7 -21.82 20.36 14.82
N SER A 8 -21.79 20.01 13.54
CA SER A 8 -22.90 19.30 12.89
C SER A 8 -22.91 17.86 13.38
N GLN A 9 -24.05 17.41 13.87
CA GLN A 9 -24.23 16.05 14.34
C GLN A 9 -25.45 15.39 13.72
N MET A 10 -25.32 14.09 13.47
CA MET A 10 -26.38 13.23 12.97
C MET A 10 -26.69 12.21 14.05
N LYS A 11 -27.93 12.23 14.55
CA LYS A 11 -28.42 11.33 15.59
C LYS A 11 -29.25 10.21 14.96
N PHE A 12 -28.94 9.00 15.36
CA PHE A 12 -29.68 7.78 15.04
C PHE A 12 -30.33 7.25 16.31
N ASP A 13 -31.63 7.01 16.29
CA ASP A 13 -32.35 6.36 17.38
C ASP A 13 -32.40 4.83 17.22
N LYS A 14 -33.09 4.14 18.15
CA LYS A 14 -33.22 2.68 18.14
C LYS A 14 -34.07 2.17 16.97
N GLU A 15 -34.93 3.04 16.45
CA GLU A 15 -35.83 2.79 15.33
C GLU A 15 -35.18 3.10 13.97
N GLY A 16 -33.94 3.60 13.98
CA GLY A 16 -33.17 3.97 12.80
C GLY A 16 -33.60 5.29 12.15
N ASN A 17 -34.40 6.12 12.83
CA ASN A 17 -34.70 7.46 12.38
C ASN A 17 -33.46 8.35 12.51
N VAL A 18 -33.23 9.14 11.48
CA VAL A 18 -32.04 9.99 11.37
C VAL A 18 -32.45 11.45 11.51
N THR A 19 -31.87 12.13 12.50
CA THR A 19 -32.08 13.57 12.73
C THR A 19 -30.77 14.32 12.71
N SER A 20 -30.67 15.37 11.89
CA SER A 20 -29.47 16.22 11.79
C SER A 20 -29.68 17.56 12.50
N PHE A 21 -28.75 17.96 13.35
CA PHE A 21 -28.79 19.25 14.04
C PHE A 21 -27.38 19.80 14.28
N GLU A 22 -27.27 21.11 14.46
CA GLU A 22 -26.02 21.78 14.84
C GLU A 22 -26.10 22.21 16.29
N LYS A 23 -25.08 21.86 17.07
CA LYS A 23 -25.01 22.21 18.50
C LYS A 23 -23.62 22.70 18.86
N LYS A 24 -23.52 23.55 19.88
CA LYS A 24 -22.21 23.99 20.39
C LYS A 24 -21.51 22.82 21.08
N LYS A 25 -20.21 22.68 20.84
CA LYS A 25 -19.38 21.64 21.49
C LYS A 25 -19.54 21.61 23.02
N THR A 26 -19.64 22.77 23.66
CA THR A 26 -19.79 22.89 25.12
C THR A 26 -21.15 22.39 25.61
N GLU A 27 -22.22 22.62 24.85
CA GLU A 27 -23.57 22.17 25.19
C GLU A 27 -23.69 20.65 25.01
N LEU A 28 -23.04 20.09 23.99
CA LEU A 28 -22.95 18.65 23.76
C LEU A 28 -22.15 17.94 24.88
N CYS A 29 -21.01 18.50 25.29
CA CYS A 29 -20.24 17.98 26.42
C CYS A 29 -21.05 17.96 27.72
N GLN A 30 -21.82 19.02 27.99
CA GLN A 30 -22.65 19.10 29.19
C GLN A 30 -23.78 18.06 29.16
N GLU A 31 -24.42 17.85 28.01
CA GLU A 31 -25.51 16.88 27.87
C GLU A 31 -25.04 15.43 28.01
N LEU A 32 -23.87 15.11 27.45
CA LEU A 32 -23.27 13.77 27.53
C LEU A 32 -22.42 13.57 28.79
N SER A 33 -22.38 14.55 29.70
CA SER A 33 -21.49 14.56 30.88
C SER A 33 -20.01 14.33 30.55
N LEU A 34 -19.55 14.70 29.35
CA LEU A 34 -18.18 14.51 28.87
C LEU A 34 -17.31 15.73 29.14
N GLN A 35 -16.01 15.51 29.31
CA GLN A 35 -15.07 16.63 29.41
C GLN A 35 -14.69 17.14 28.02
N THR A 36 -14.43 18.44 27.89
CA THR A 36 -14.00 19.03 26.61
C THR A 36 -12.70 18.45 26.05
N ARG A 37 -11.92 17.74 26.90
CA ARG A 37 -10.71 17.01 26.52
C ARG A 37 -11.00 15.69 25.77
N ASP A 38 -12.13 15.05 26.05
CA ASP A 38 -12.47 13.74 25.49
C ASP A 38 -12.81 13.87 23.99
N LEU A 39 -13.40 15.01 23.60
CA LEU A 39 -13.62 15.39 22.20
C LEU A 39 -12.41 16.07 21.53
N ARG A 40 -11.21 16.01 22.13
CA ARG A 40 -9.97 16.49 21.46
C ARG A 40 -9.35 15.42 20.56
N PHE A 41 -9.81 14.17 20.66
CA PHE A 41 -9.45 13.08 19.77
C PHE A 41 -7.95 13.08 19.39
N GLN A 42 -7.06 12.79 20.33
CA GLN A 42 -5.61 12.93 20.06
C GLN A 42 -5.06 11.82 19.16
N HIS A 43 -5.69 10.65 19.15
CA HIS A 43 -5.28 9.48 18.35
C HIS A 43 -6.13 9.33 17.07
N HIS A 44 -5.55 8.70 16.04
CA HIS A 44 -6.21 8.43 14.76
C HIS A 44 -7.31 7.36 14.88
N THR A 45 -7.09 6.38 15.75
CA THR A 45 -8.06 5.35 16.13
C THR A 45 -8.12 5.32 17.65
N SER A 46 -9.31 5.43 18.23
CA SER A 46 -9.52 5.31 19.67
C SER A 46 -10.96 4.89 19.96
N LEU A 47 -11.11 3.92 20.84
CA LEU A 47 -12.38 3.49 21.40
C LEU A 47 -12.24 3.63 22.92
N THR A 48 -13.14 4.39 23.54
CA THR A 48 -13.07 4.67 24.99
C THR A 48 -14.47 4.81 25.56
N ALA A 49 -14.76 4.08 26.62
CA ALA A 49 -15.99 4.24 27.39
C ALA A 49 -15.80 5.33 28.46
N ARG A 50 -16.76 6.25 28.59
CA ARG A 50 -16.81 7.27 29.65
C ARG A 50 -18.25 7.65 29.96
N ASN A 51 -18.60 7.69 31.25
CA ASN A 51 -19.88 8.21 31.75
C ASN A 51 -21.10 7.62 31.00
N ASN A 52 -21.14 6.30 30.87
CA ASN A 52 -22.20 5.56 30.17
C ASN A 52 -22.35 5.92 28.68
N CYS A 53 -21.25 6.35 28.04
CA CYS A 53 -21.17 6.61 26.61
C CYS A 53 -19.89 6.00 26.05
N ILE A 54 -19.94 5.49 24.82
CA ILE A 54 -18.76 5.04 24.08
C ILE A 54 -18.34 6.13 23.11
N ILE A 55 -17.11 6.61 23.24
CA ILE A 55 -16.52 7.58 22.32
C ILE A 55 -15.66 6.81 21.33
N ILE A 56 -16.00 6.94 20.05
CA ILE A 56 -15.35 6.23 18.97
C ILE A 56 -14.74 7.24 18.01
N ARG A 57 -13.46 7.02 17.69
CA ARG A 57 -12.82 7.65 16.55
C ARG A 57 -12.16 6.58 15.69
N MET A 58 -12.53 6.57 14.41
CA MET A 58 -11.98 5.67 13.40
C MET A 58 -11.57 6.52 12.19
N GLU A 59 -10.31 6.98 12.17
CA GLU A 59 -9.73 7.84 11.15
C GLU A 59 -10.48 9.19 10.98
N THR A 60 -11.47 9.20 10.08
CA THR A 60 -12.30 10.33 9.71
C THR A 60 -13.65 10.32 10.46
N LEU A 61 -14.13 9.15 10.88
CA LEU A 61 -15.38 9.00 11.62
C LEU A 61 -15.17 9.34 13.10
N ARG A 62 -16.05 10.20 13.62
CA ARG A 62 -16.14 10.52 15.05
C ARG A 62 -17.57 10.25 15.50
N ALA A 63 -17.74 9.36 16.46
CA ALA A 63 -19.05 8.96 16.94
C ALA A 63 -19.08 8.88 18.46
N VAL A 64 -20.26 9.10 19.02
CA VAL A 64 -20.58 8.84 20.43
C VAL A 64 -21.79 7.93 20.49
N VAL A 65 -21.63 6.76 21.10
CA VAL A 65 -22.69 5.79 21.32
C VAL A 65 -23.23 5.97 22.73
N THR A 66 -24.54 5.97 22.86
CA THR A 66 -25.27 5.92 24.13
C THR A 66 -26.23 4.73 24.07
N PRO A 67 -26.81 4.26 25.20
CA PRO A 67 -27.75 3.12 25.18
C PRO A 67 -29.01 3.36 24.34
N GLN A 68 -29.28 4.61 23.98
CA GLN A 68 -30.53 5.04 23.32
C GLN A 68 -30.32 5.65 21.95
N CYS A 69 -29.11 6.11 21.63
CA CYS A 69 -28.84 6.74 20.34
C CYS A 69 -27.35 6.75 20.00
N LEU A 70 -27.07 6.84 18.70
CA LEU A 70 -25.74 7.03 18.14
C LEU A 70 -25.64 8.45 17.58
N LEU A 71 -24.59 9.18 17.96
CA LEU A 71 -24.31 10.55 17.52
C LEU A 71 -23.05 10.56 16.66
N VAL A 72 -23.19 10.81 15.37
CA VAL A 72 -22.05 10.98 14.45
C VAL A 72 -21.75 12.46 14.30
N LEU A 73 -20.49 12.83 14.55
CA LEU A 73 -20.01 14.21 14.55
C LEU A 73 -19.28 14.52 13.25
N ASP A 74 -19.46 15.76 12.75
CA ASP A 74 -18.66 16.32 11.65
C ASP A 74 -18.77 15.54 10.32
N PHE A 75 -19.99 15.14 9.96
CA PHE A 75 -20.26 14.23 8.81
C PHE A 75 -20.17 14.89 7.42
N ARG A 76 -20.18 16.23 7.31
CA ARG A 76 -20.38 16.98 6.05
C ARG A 76 -19.20 16.93 5.06
N GLY A 77 -18.01 16.48 5.48
CA GLY A 77 -16.78 16.60 4.68
C GLY A 77 -16.29 15.32 3.98
N LEU A 78 -16.93 14.17 4.22
CA LEU A 78 -16.23 12.87 4.12
C LEU A 78 -16.88 11.85 3.17
N GLY A 79 -17.96 12.20 2.47
CA GLY A 79 -18.72 11.23 1.65
C GLY A 79 -19.40 10.12 2.47
N LEU A 80 -19.33 10.20 3.80
CA LEU A 80 -19.92 9.26 4.75
C LEU A 80 -21.45 9.31 4.76
N GLU A 81 -22.07 10.41 4.32
CA GLU A 81 -23.53 10.60 4.35
C GLU A 81 -24.28 9.44 3.69
N ARG A 82 -23.75 8.93 2.58
CA ARG A 82 -24.38 7.82 1.86
C ARG A 82 -24.39 6.53 2.69
N TRP A 83 -23.27 6.19 3.30
CA TRP A 83 -23.16 5.01 4.16
C TRP A 83 -23.97 5.19 5.46
N LEU A 84 -23.87 6.36 6.09
CA LEU A 84 -24.59 6.72 7.31
C LEU A 84 -26.11 6.57 7.17
N VAL A 85 -26.68 7.00 6.05
CA VAL A 85 -28.13 6.99 5.84
C VAL A 85 -28.63 5.66 5.27
N LEU A 86 -27.90 5.04 4.34
CA LEU A 86 -28.39 3.83 3.66
C LEU A 86 -28.09 2.55 4.42
N GLU A 87 -26.95 2.49 5.12
CA GLU A 87 -26.41 1.24 5.65
C GLU A 87 -26.45 1.23 7.16
N LEU A 88 -25.88 2.26 7.81
CA LEU A 88 -25.88 2.38 9.27
C LEU A 88 -27.30 2.51 9.84
N ALA A 89 -28.15 3.36 9.27
CA ALA A 89 -29.54 3.50 9.74
C ALA A 89 -30.33 2.19 9.62
N HIS A 90 -30.11 1.43 8.54
CA HIS A 90 -30.78 0.15 8.32
C HIS A 90 -30.30 -0.93 9.29
N GLN A 91 -28.99 -1.02 9.52
CA GLN A 91 -28.41 -1.94 10.50
C GLN A 91 -28.89 -1.64 11.93
N LEU A 92 -29.05 -0.36 12.28
CA LEU A 92 -29.57 0.09 13.58
C LEU A 92 -31.09 -0.12 13.73
N ALA A 93 -31.86 -0.03 12.65
CA ALA A 93 -33.31 -0.27 12.65
C ALA A 93 -33.67 -1.77 12.74
N SER A 94 -32.71 -2.67 12.49
CA SER A 94 -32.99 -4.09 12.43
C SER A 94 -33.37 -4.65 13.80
N HIS A 95 -34.66 -4.97 13.98
CA HIS A 95 -35.21 -5.64 15.15
C HIS A 95 -34.93 -7.16 15.19
N THR A 96 -34.20 -7.69 14.22
CA THR A 96 -33.94 -9.14 14.13
C THR A 96 -32.85 -9.62 15.09
N ASN A 97 -32.00 -8.71 15.57
CA ASN A 97 -30.90 -9.05 16.46
C ASN A 97 -31.28 -8.70 17.91
N PRO A 98 -31.24 -9.66 18.85
CA PRO A 98 -31.56 -9.42 20.26
C PRO A 98 -30.48 -8.60 21.01
N LEU A 99 -29.37 -8.27 20.33
CA LEU A 99 -28.24 -7.56 20.91
C LEU A 99 -28.60 -6.12 21.31
N PRO A 100 -28.03 -5.60 22.41
CA PRO A 100 -28.22 -4.23 22.83
C PRO A 100 -27.79 -3.20 21.76
N PHE A 101 -28.31 -1.97 21.87
CA PHE A 101 -28.09 -0.94 20.85
C PHE A 101 -26.61 -0.59 20.66
N GLU A 102 -25.84 -0.58 21.74
CA GLU A 102 -24.41 -0.28 21.73
C GLU A 102 -23.59 -1.32 20.96
N PHE A 103 -23.97 -2.61 21.02
CA PHE A 103 -23.34 -3.68 20.25
C PHE A 103 -23.60 -3.47 18.76
N ARG A 104 -24.85 -3.24 18.38
CA ARG A 104 -25.22 -3.00 16.97
C ARG A 104 -24.55 -1.75 16.39
N ALA A 105 -24.46 -0.68 17.19
CA ALA A 105 -23.79 0.55 16.78
C ALA A 105 -22.27 0.35 16.64
N LEU A 106 -21.64 -0.35 17.58
CA LEU A 106 -20.21 -0.66 17.52
C LEU A 106 -19.89 -1.59 16.35
N GLU A 107 -20.67 -2.65 16.17
CA GLU A 107 -20.58 -3.60 15.05
C GLU A 107 -20.61 -2.87 13.71
N ALA A 108 -21.62 -2.01 13.50
CA ALA A 108 -21.75 -1.26 12.25
C ALA A 108 -20.54 -0.37 11.97
N ILE A 109 -19.98 0.28 13.00
CA ILE A 109 -18.82 1.14 12.87
C ILE A 109 -17.55 0.34 12.58
N LEU A 110 -17.34 -0.78 13.26
CA LEU A 110 -16.19 -1.67 13.03
C LEU A 110 -16.27 -2.34 11.66
N GLN A 111 -17.46 -2.80 11.25
CA GLN A 111 -17.72 -3.36 9.94
C GLN A 111 -17.39 -2.36 8.83
N HIS A 112 -17.81 -1.10 8.98
CA HIS A 112 -17.45 -0.05 8.04
C HIS A 112 -15.94 0.16 7.96
N ARG A 113 -15.26 0.16 9.12
CA ARG A 113 -13.81 0.36 9.17
C ARG A 113 -13.07 -0.76 8.43
N VAL A 114 -13.40 -2.02 8.72
CA VAL A 114 -12.79 -3.18 8.05
C VAL A 114 -13.12 -3.17 6.55
N SER A 115 -14.37 -2.90 6.18
CA SER A 115 -14.78 -2.83 4.77
C SER A 115 -14.04 -1.74 3.99
N ALA A 116 -13.79 -0.58 4.61
CA ALA A 116 -13.02 0.50 4.00
C ALA A 116 -11.54 0.12 3.79
N LEU A 117 -10.93 -0.56 4.77
CA LEU A 117 -9.56 -1.06 4.63
C LEU A 117 -9.47 -2.15 3.55
N GLN A 118 -10.43 -3.07 3.52
CA GLN A 118 -10.54 -4.12 2.50
C GLN A 118 -10.71 -3.53 1.09
N ALA A 119 -11.56 -2.52 0.94
CA ALA A 119 -11.78 -1.85 -0.35
C ALA A 119 -10.48 -1.23 -0.89
N ARG A 120 -9.72 -0.55 -0.02
CA ARG A 120 -8.40 0.00 -0.39
C ARG A 120 -7.41 -1.08 -0.82
N LEU A 121 -7.38 -2.23 -0.13
CA LEU A 121 -6.54 -3.35 -0.56
C LEU A 121 -6.96 -3.86 -1.94
N ASN A 122 -8.26 -4.06 -2.15
CA ASN A 122 -8.82 -4.57 -3.41
C ASN A 122 -8.60 -3.62 -4.60
N GLU A 123 -8.47 -2.31 -4.36
CA GLU A 123 -8.11 -1.33 -5.40
C GLU A 123 -6.64 -1.45 -5.83
N VAL A 124 -5.75 -1.64 -4.86
CA VAL A 124 -4.29 -1.60 -5.07
C VAL A 124 -3.73 -2.97 -5.51
N HIS A 125 -4.32 -4.06 -5.02
CA HIS A 125 -3.92 -5.44 -5.30
C HIS A 125 -3.82 -5.80 -6.80
N PRO A 126 -4.87 -5.64 -7.63
CA PRO A 126 -4.80 -6.03 -9.04
C PRO A 126 -3.82 -5.17 -9.84
N VAL A 127 -3.68 -3.88 -9.50
CA VAL A 127 -2.78 -2.95 -10.19
C VAL A 127 -1.32 -3.33 -9.92
N ILE A 128 -0.98 -3.73 -8.70
CA ILE A 128 0.38 -4.20 -8.37
C ILE A 128 0.70 -5.46 -9.15
N LEU A 129 -0.18 -6.47 -9.13
CA LEU A 129 0.09 -7.74 -9.82
C LEU A 129 0.29 -7.55 -11.33
N ASP A 130 -0.58 -6.77 -11.99
CA ASP A 130 -0.45 -6.45 -13.42
C ASP A 130 0.86 -5.69 -13.72
N THR A 131 1.21 -4.73 -12.86
CA THR A 131 2.45 -3.96 -13.00
C THR A 131 3.67 -4.87 -12.84
N LEU A 132 3.67 -5.76 -11.85
CA LEU A 132 4.74 -6.72 -11.61
C LEU A 132 4.89 -7.70 -12.78
N GLU A 133 3.81 -8.30 -13.26
CA GLU A 133 3.83 -9.22 -14.40
C GLU A 133 4.43 -8.54 -15.64
N SER A 134 4.04 -7.29 -15.90
CA SER A 134 4.54 -6.52 -17.03
C SER A 134 6.02 -6.10 -16.92
N LEU A 135 6.54 -5.94 -15.70
CA LEU A 135 7.92 -5.52 -15.44
C LEU A 135 8.89 -6.71 -15.34
N VAL A 136 8.37 -7.91 -15.03
CA VAL A 136 9.15 -9.15 -14.95
C VAL A 136 9.46 -9.69 -16.36
N ASP A 137 8.63 -9.44 -17.38
CA ASP A 137 8.91 -9.94 -18.73
C ASP A 137 10.15 -9.26 -19.35
N PRO A 138 11.26 -10.01 -19.57
CA PRO A 138 12.51 -9.46 -20.06
C PRO A 138 12.41 -8.85 -21.47
N LYS A 139 11.36 -9.16 -22.24
CA LYS A 139 11.16 -8.62 -23.59
C LYS A 139 10.52 -7.23 -23.61
N LEU A 140 9.89 -6.80 -22.50
CA LEU A 140 9.11 -5.57 -22.40
C LEU A 140 9.82 -4.44 -21.62
N LEU A 141 10.97 -4.71 -21.02
CA LEU A 141 11.76 -3.76 -20.20
C LEU A 141 12.26 -2.49 -20.91
N SER A 142 12.16 -2.44 -22.23
CA SER A 142 12.69 -1.31 -22.99
C SER A 142 11.92 0.00 -22.81
N ALA A 143 10.74 0.01 -22.15
CA ALA A 143 9.80 1.13 -22.31
C ALA A 143 9.23 1.86 -21.09
N ASP A 144 9.22 1.35 -19.84
CA ASP A 144 8.25 1.92 -18.88
C ASP A 144 8.83 2.47 -17.56
N ARG A 145 9.51 3.62 -17.65
CA ARG A 145 9.74 4.49 -16.47
C ARG A 145 8.44 4.87 -15.75
N THR A 146 7.34 4.97 -16.49
CA THR A 146 5.99 5.25 -16.00
C THR A 146 5.46 4.12 -15.12
N LYS A 147 5.62 2.85 -15.51
CA LYS A 147 5.19 1.70 -14.71
C LYS A 147 6.02 1.53 -13.44
N LEU A 148 7.32 1.83 -13.47
CA LEU A 148 8.13 1.88 -12.26
C LEU A 148 7.60 2.96 -11.29
N HIS A 149 7.22 4.13 -11.80
CA HIS A 149 6.62 5.17 -10.97
C HIS A 149 5.28 4.76 -10.37
N VAL A 150 4.43 4.09 -11.15
CA VAL A 150 3.15 3.51 -10.66
C VAL A 150 3.40 2.45 -9.60
N LEU A 151 4.39 1.56 -9.77
CA LEU A 151 4.78 0.57 -8.77
C LEU A 151 5.21 1.24 -7.45
N LEU A 152 6.07 2.26 -7.52
CA LEU A 152 6.53 3.01 -6.35
C LEU A 152 5.39 3.75 -5.66
N GLN A 153 4.47 4.33 -6.42
CA GLN A 153 3.28 4.99 -5.89
C GLN A 153 2.37 3.98 -5.16
N ASN A 154 2.11 2.83 -5.77
CA ASN A 154 1.29 1.78 -5.17
C ASN A 154 1.96 1.16 -3.94
N SER A 155 3.28 0.98 -3.96
CA SER A 155 4.06 0.55 -2.79
C SER A 155 3.93 1.52 -1.62
N LYS A 156 3.97 2.83 -1.90
CA LYS A 156 3.72 3.86 -0.89
C LYS A 156 2.30 3.76 -0.33
N SER A 157 1.29 3.66 -1.19
CA SER A 157 -0.12 3.51 -0.77
C SER A 157 -0.36 2.23 0.04
N LEU A 158 0.31 1.14 -0.31
CA LEU A 158 0.27 -0.12 0.43
C LEU A 158 0.91 0.01 1.82
N SER A 159 2.02 0.74 1.93
CA SER A 159 2.69 1.03 3.22
C SER A 159 1.84 1.93 4.13
N GLU A 160 1.12 2.88 3.55
CA GLU A 160 0.13 3.69 4.27
C GLU A 160 -1.03 2.81 4.78
N LEU A 161 -1.58 1.94 3.92
CA LEU A 161 -2.62 0.97 4.30
C LEU A 161 -2.17 0.01 5.41
N GLU A 162 -0.96 -0.55 5.32
CA GLU A 162 -0.37 -1.41 6.35
C GLU A 162 -0.30 -0.68 7.71
N THR A 163 0.10 0.59 7.69
CA THR A 163 0.15 1.41 8.90
C THR A 163 -1.25 1.63 9.49
N ASP A 164 -2.24 1.91 8.65
CA ASP A 164 -3.62 2.11 9.09
C ASP A 164 -4.23 0.83 9.71
N ILE A 165 -4.00 -0.33 9.08
CA ILE A 165 -4.41 -1.64 9.60
C ILE A 165 -3.74 -1.91 10.95
N ARG A 166 -2.42 -1.68 11.04
CA ARG A 166 -1.66 -1.87 12.29
C ARG A 166 -2.18 -0.98 13.41
N VAL A 167 -2.42 0.30 13.16
CA VAL A 167 -2.96 1.22 14.18
C VAL A 167 -4.37 0.82 14.62
N PHE A 168 -5.22 0.35 13.69
CA PHE A 168 -6.53 -0.18 14.04
C PHE A 168 -6.41 -1.43 14.92
N LYS A 169 -5.57 -2.38 14.50
CA LYS A 169 -5.31 -3.63 15.22
C LYS A 169 -4.75 -3.40 16.63
N ASP A 170 -3.72 -2.56 16.75
CA ASP A 170 -3.11 -2.19 18.03
C ASP A 170 -4.11 -1.51 18.97
N SER A 171 -5.11 -0.79 18.42
CA SER A 171 -6.18 -0.20 19.22
C SER A 171 -7.21 -1.23 19.68
N MET A 172 -7.50 -2.27 18.89
CA MET A 172 -8.41 -3.35 19.29
C MET A 172 -7.75 -4.24 20.34
N LEU A 173 -6.46 -4.60 20.15
CA LEU A 173 -5.71 -5.40 21.14
C LEU A 173 -5.70 -4.76 22.52
N LYS A 174 -5.41 -3.47 22.61
CA LYS A 174 -5.41 -2.76 23.91
C LYS A 174 -6.74 -2.85 24.66
N ILE A 175 -7.84 -3.00 23.93
CA ILE A 175 -9.18 -3.08 24.51
C ILE A 175 -9.48 -4.52 24.91
N LEU A 176 -9.09 -5.48 24.06
CA LEU A 176 -9.18 -6.91 24.35
C LEU A 176 -8.26 -7.32 25.53
N ASP A 177 -7.12 -6.64 25.72
CA ASP A 177 -6.18 -6.91 26.80
C ASP A 177 -6.67 -6.41 28.18
N GLU A 178 -7.68 -5.52 28.22
CA GLU A 178 -8.16 -4.85 29.43
C GLU A 178 -9.65 -5.16 29.68
N ASP A 179 -9.95 -6.23 30.43
CA ASP A 179 -11.32 -6.66 30.79
C ASP A 179 -12.19 -5.52 31.34
N GLU A 180 -11.59 -4.59 32.10
CA GLU A 180 -12.27 -3.41 32.64
C GLU A 180 -12.86 -2.53 31.53
N ILE A 181 -12.14 -2.33 30.41
CA ILE A 181 -12.63 -1.56 29.27
C ILE A 181 -13.79 -2.29 28.59
N ILE A 182 -13.70 -3.61 28.42
CA ILE A 182 -14.77 -4.43 27.81
C ILE A 182 -16.05 -4.32 28.64
N GLU A 183 -15.94 -4.38 29.96
CA GLU A 183 -17.07 -4.18 30.87
C GLU A 183 -17.65 -2.76 30.79
N GLU A 184 -16.82 -1.74 30.65
CA GLU A 184 -17.27 -0.35 30.48
C GLU A 184 -17.96 -0.10 29.12
N LEU A 185 -17.63 -0.87 28.08
CA LEU A 185 -18.30 -0.80 26.77
C LEU A 185 -19.74 -1.36 26.82
N CYS A 186 -20.06 -2.22 27.79
CA CYS A 186 -21.37 -2.82 27.98
C CYS A 186 -22.35 -1.86 28.69
N LEU A 187 -22.75 -0.77 28.01
CA LEU A 187 -23.54 0.32 28.60
C LEU A 187 -24.89 -0.13 29.19
N THR A 188 -25.53 -1.15 28.61
CA THR A 188 -26.84 -1.64 29.07
C THR A 188 -26.75 -2.31 30.44
N LYS A 189 -25.61 -2.94 30.80
CA LYS A 189 -25.31 -3.51 32.13
C LYS A 189 -25.47 -2.47 33.25
N TRP A 190 -25.14 -1.22 32.95
CA TRP A 190 -25.17 -0.10 33.89
C TRP A 190 -26.49 0.67 33.89
N THR A 191 -27.37 0.41 32.90
CA THR A 191 -28.60 1.17 32.68
C THR A 191 -29.85 0.42 33.13
N ASP A 192 -29.86 -0.92 33.08
CA ASP A 192 -30.99 -1.75 33.54
C ASP A 192 -30.57 -2.73 34.66
N PRO A 193 -31.09 -2.60 35.89
CA PRO A 193 -30.77 -3.51 36.99
C PRO A 193 -31.23 -4.97 36.75
N ARG A 194 -32.14 -5.22 35.80
CA ARG A 194 -32.57 -6.58 35.44
C ARG A 194 -31.52 -7.32 34.62
N VAL A 195 -30.83 -6.61 33.75
CA VAL A 195 -29.72 -7.14 32.95
C VAL A 195 -28.53 -7.48 33.86
N LEU A 196 -28.32 -6.73 34.95
CA LEU A 196 -27.34 -7.06 35.98
C LEU A 196 -27.65 -8.39 36.70
N GLU A 197 -28.92 -8.70 36.95
CA GLU A 197 -29.36 -10.00 37.49
C GLU A 197 -29.25 -11.13 36.46
N GLU A 198 -29.58 -10.89 35.18
CA GLU A 198 -29.42 -11.87 34.09
C GLU A 198 -27.96 -12.18 33.76
N SER A 199 -27.06 -11.20 33.91
CA SER A 199 -25.60 -11.38 33.82
C SER A 199 -25.10 -12.38 34.87
N SER A 200 -25.71 -12.40 36.06
CA SER A 200 -25.40 -13.37 37.12
C SER A 200 -25.97 -14.77 36.86
N LEU A 201 -26.83 -14.92 35.85
CA LEU A 201 -27.54 -16.16 35.49
C LEU A 201 -26.98 -16.86 34.23
N GLY A 202 -25.88 -16.34 33.64
CA GLY A 202 -25.07 -17.10 32.67
C GLY A 202 -25.01 -16.54 31.23
N ILE A 203 -25.43 -15.30 30.98
CA ILE A 203 -25.10 -14.56 29.75
C ILE A 203 -24.16 -13.44 30.14
N ASP A 204 -22.85 -13.61 29.92
CA ASP A 204 -21.92 -12.53 30.14
C ASP A 204 -21.87 -11.61 28.92
N HIS A 205 -22.53 -10.47 29.01
CA HIS A 205 -22.47 -9.45 27.96
C HIS A 205 -21.05 -8.97 27.67
N ALA A 206 -20.13 -9.09 28.64
CA ALA A 206 -18.72 -8.80 28.40
C ALA A 206 -18.08 -9.84 27.45
N GLU A 207 -18.39 -11.13 27.63
CA GLU A 207 -17.93 -12.20 26.73
C GLU A 207 -18.48 -12.01 25.31
N GLU A 208 -19.76 -11.66 25.15
CA GLU A 208 -20.33 -11.36 23.83
C GLU A 208 -19.64 -10.14 23.17
N MET A 209 -19.28 -9.12 23.96
CA MET A 209 -18.58 -7.92 23.46
C MET A 209 -17.15 -8.25 23.05
N GLU A 210 -16.46 -9.05 23.86
CA GLU A 210 -15.13 -9.57 23.58
C GLU A 210 -15.12 -10.36 22.26
N LEU A 211 -16.02 -11.34 22.10
CA LEU A 211 -16.14 -12.13 20.88
C LEU A 211 -16.40 -11.27 19.63
N LEU A 212 -17.23 -10.22 19.75
CA LEU A 212 -17.47 -9.27 18.68
C LEU A 212 -16.18 -8.52 18.31
N LEU A 213 -15.46 -8.00 19.29
CA LEU A 213 -14.20 -7.28 19.10
C LEU A 213 -13.11 -8.19 18.53
N GLU A 214 -12.98 -9.42 19.03
CA GLU A 214 -12.06 -10.45 18.53
C GLU A 214 -12.32 -10.77 17.07
N ASN A 215 -13.59 -10.92 16.66
CA ASN A 215 -13.93 -11.19 15.28
C ASN A 215 -13.44 -10.09 14.32
N TYR A 216 -13.61 -8.81 14.70
CA TYR A 216 -13.09 -7.69 13.89
C TYR A 216 -11.58 -7.52 14.00
N TYR A 217 -10.97 -7.88 15.13
CA TYR A 217 -9.51 -7.97 15.26
C TYR A 217 -8.94 -9.01 14.30
N MET A 218 -9.52 -10.21 14.25
CA MET A 218 -9.09 -11.31 13.37
C MET A 218 -9.22 -10.94 11.88
N GLN A 219 -10.33 -10.29 11.49
CA GLN A 219 -10.48 -9.78 10.12
C GLN A 219 -9.42 -8.72 9.77
N ALA A 220 -9.09 -7.82 10.70
CA ALA A 220 -8.02 -6.85 10.49
C ALA A 220 -6.63 -7.49 10.43
N GLU A 221 -6.40 -8.58 11.18
CA GLU A 221 -5.16 -9.35 11.12
C GLU A 221 -5.00 -10.07 9.79
N GLU A 222 -6.06 -10.72 9.29
CA GLU A 222 -6.09 -11.33 7.96
C GLU A 222 -5.75 -10.30 6.88
N LEU A 223 -6.43 -9.15 6.89
CA LEU A 223 -6.15 -8.06 5.96
C LEU A 223 -4.71 -7.55 6.05
N GLY A 224 -4.16 -7.49 7.26
CA GLY A 224 -2.77 -7.11 7.51
C GLY A 224 -1.77 -8.13 6.98
N ASN A 225 -2.12 -9.42 6.99
CA ASN A 225 -1.29 -10.48 6.43
C ASN A 225 -1.28 -10.43 4.90
N ASP A 226 -2.45 -10.27 4.26
CA ASP A 226 -2.57 -10.11 2.80
C ASP A 226 -1.78 -8.89 2.32
N THR A 227 -1.88 -7.78 3.05
CA THR A 227 -1.11 -6.55 2.76
C THR A 227 0.40 -6.80 2.85
N ARG A 228 0.86 -7.58 3.84
CA ARG A 228 2.28 -7.90 4.03
C ARG A 228 2.80 -8.85 2.96
N GLU A 229 2.00 -9.83 2.55
CA GLU A 229 2.33 -10.75 1.45
C GLU A 229 2.53 -9.96 0.15
N LEU A 230 1.57 -9.09 -0.19
CA LEU A 230 1.66 -8.26 -1.39
C LEU A 230 2.87 -7.33 -1.37
N LYS A 231 3.23 -6.79 -0.20
CA LYS A 231 4.44 -5.98 -0.04
C LYS A 231 5.72 -6.80 -0.26
N GLY A 232 5.76 -8.02 0.28
CA GLY A 232 6.86 -8.95 0.03
C GLY A 232 7.06 -9.23 -1.47
N LEU A 233 5.96 -9.42 -2.22
CA LEU A 233 6.01 -9.60 -3.67
C LEU A 233 6.59 -8.37 -4.40
N ILE A 234 6.28 -7.16 -3.94
CA ILE A 234 6.87 -5.92 -4.48
C ILE A 234 8.37 -5.89 -4.19
N ASP A 235 8.79 -6.12 -2.95
CA ASP A 235 10.20 -6.05 -2.55
C ASP A 235 11.06 -7.06 -3.31
N ASP A 236 10.55 -8.29 -3.48
CA ASP A 236 11.18 -9.35 -4.28
C ASP A 236 11.31 -8.93 -5.75
N SER A 237 10.27 -8.33 -6.31
CA SER A 237 10.25 -7.92 -7.71
C SER A 237 11.06 -6.65 -7.99
N GLU A 238 11.11 -5.69 -7.06
CA GLU A 238 11.91 -4.47 -7.17
C GLU A 238 13.40 -4.82 -7.34
N SER A 239 13.87 -5.80 -6.57
CA SER A 239 15.24 -6.31 -6.67
C SER A 239 15.53 -6.87 -8.07
N VAL A 240 14.61 -7.65 -8.64
CA VAL A 240 14.73 -8.21 -10.00
C VAL A 240 14.72 -7.10 -11.06
N ILE A 241 13.81 -6.13 -10.93
CA ILE A 241 13.70 -4.99 -11.85
C ILE A 241 14.98 -4.15 -11.83
N PHE A 242 15.53 -3.87 -10.64
CA PHE A 242 16.75 -3.10 -10.49
C PHE A 242 17.96 -3.80 -11.11
N ILE A 243 18.11 -5.11 -10.87
CA ILE A 243 19.15 -5.94 -11.51
C ILE A 243 19.03 -5.87 -13.04
N ASN A 244 17.81 -5.92 -13.56
CA ASN A 244 17.60 -5.91 -15.00
C ASN A 244 17.89 -4.54 -15.64
N LEU A 245 17.46 -3.45 -15.00
CA LEU A 245 17.79 -2.09 -15.44
C LEU A 245 19.30 -1.85 -15.47
N ASP A 246 20.04 -2.35 -14.48
CA ASP A 246 21.49 -2.25 -14.47
C ASP A 246 22.12 -3.09 -15.59
N SER A 247 21.62 -4.32 -15.83
CA SER A 247 22.02 -5.14 -16.98
C SER A 247 21.85 -4.41 -18.31
N HIS A 248 20.70 -3.75 -18.54
CA HIS A 248 20.45 -2.99 -19.76
C HIS A 248 21.42 -1.80 -19.91
N ARG A 249 21.69 -1.07 -18.81
CA ARG A 249 22.71 -0.01 -18.79
C ARG A 249 24.11 -0.55 -19.12
N ASN A 250 24.45 -1.72 -18.57
CA ASN A 250 25.73 -2.38 -18.81
C ASN A 250 25.88 -2.84 -20.26
N VAL A 251 24.81 -3.32 -20.90
CA VAL A 251 24.78 -3.62 -22.34
C VAL A 251 25.00 -2.35 -23.17
N MET A 252 24.29 -1.26 -22.87
CA MET A 252 24.45 0.01 -23.58
C MET A 252 25.87 0.58 -23.45
N MET A 253 26.46 0.51 -22.25
CA MET A 253 27.84 0.93 -22.03
C MET A 253 28.83 0.06 -22.82
N ARG A 254 28.60 -1.26 -22.87
CA ARG A 254 29.39 -2.19 -23.69
C ARG A 254 29.30 -1.84 -25.18
N LEU A 255 28.11 -1.56 -25.72
CA LEU A 255 27.92 -1.16 -27.11
C LEU A 255 28.64 0.16 -27.42
N ASN A 256 28.54 1.16 -26.54
CA ASN A 256 29.24 2.44 -26.70
C ASN A 256 30.77 2.26 -26.74
N LEU A 257 31.31 1.43 -25.85
CA LEU A 257 32.73 1.09 -25.85
C LEU A 257 33.15 0.39 -27.16
N GLN A 258 32.36 -0.58 -27.64
CA GLN A 258 32.62 -1.27 -28.91
C GLN A 258 32.61 -0.31 -30.10
N LEU A 259 31.64 0.62 -30.18
CA LEU A 259 31.59 1.65 -31.21
C LEU A 259 32.82 2.57 -31.15
N THR A 260 33.17 3.05 -29.96
CA THR A 260 34.35 3.90 -29.74
C THR A 260 35.64 3.20 -30.16
N MET A 261 35.78 1.91 -29.83
CA MET A 261 36.98 1.13 -30.15
C MET A 261 37.28 1.06 -31.64
N GLY A 262 36.29 1.18 -32.51
CA GLY A 262 36.63 1.22 -33.92
C GLY A 262 36.10 2.32 -34.79
N THR A 263 35.42 3.32 -34.22
CA THR A 263 35.69 4.68 -34.69
C THR A 263 37.17 5.02 -34.51
N PHE A 264 37.81 4.62 -33.40
CA PHE A 264 39.26 4.77 -33.18
C PHE A 264 40.08 4.02 -34.24
N SER A 265 39.78 2.73 -34.46
CA SER A 265 40.43 1.91 -35.49
C SER A 265 40.27 2.49 -36.90
N LEU A 266 39.05 2.92 -37.26
CA LEU A 266 38.79 3.55 -38.56
C LEU A 266 39.51 4.90 -38.69
N SER A 267 39.58 5.70 -37.62
CA SER A 267 40.28 6.99 -37.64
C SER A 267 41.78 6.81 -37.84
N LEU A 268 42.42 5.85 -37.18
CA LEU A 268 43.86 5.59 -37.27
C LEU A 268 44.30 5.28 -38.72
N PHE A 269 43.57 4.39 -39.41
CA PHE A 269 43.87 4.09 -40.81
C PHE A 269 43.29 5.11 -41.78
N GLY A 270 42.19 5.78 -41.41
CA GLY A 270 41.60 6.87 -42.18
C GLY A 270 42.56 8.05 -42.37
N LEU A 271 43.40 8.35 -41.38
CA LEU A 271 44.47 9.36 -41.51
C LEU A 271 45.42 9.07 -42.69
N MET A 272 45.70 7.80 -42.98
CA MET A 272 46.52 7.42 -44.13
C MET A 272 45.81 7.77 -45.44
N GLY A 273 44.50 7.52 -45.51
CA GLY A 273 43.67 7.89 -46.66
C GLY A 273 43.56 9.40 -46.84
N VAL A 274 43.44 10.15 -45.73
CA VAL A 274 43.47 11.62 -45.76
C VAL A 274 44.84 12.11 -46.25
N ALA A 275 45.94 11.52 -45.79
CA ALA A 275 47.29 11.91 -46.20
C ALA A 275 47.54 11.76 -47.71
N PHE A 276 47.09 10.65 -48.31
CA PHE A 276 47.17 10.44 -49.76
C PHE A 276 46.08 11.18 -50.56
N GLY A 277 44.97 11.56 -49.93
CA GLY A 277 43.93 12.39 -50.54
C GLY A 277 44.27 13.88 -50.56
N MET A 278 45.31 14.31 -49.82
CA MET A 278 45.84 15.67 -49.93
C MET A 278 46.65 15.80 -51.23
N ASN A 279 46.49 16.92 -51.94
CA ASN A 279 47.17 17.25 -53.20
C ASN A 279 48.66 17.55 -53.00
N LEU A 280 49.40 16.55 -52.51
CA LEU A 280 50.84 16.55 -52.36
C LEU A 280 51.44 15.78 -53.54
N MET A 281 52.55 16.27 -54.10
CA MET A 281 53.21 15.64 -55.24
C MET A 281 53.84 14.29 -54.83
N SER A 282 53.06 13.22 -54.90
CA SER A 282 53.47 11.85 -54.61
C SER A 282 53.74 11.12 -55.92
N SER A 283 54.95 10.61 -56.13
CA SER A 283 55.33 9.88 -57.35
C SER A 283 54.68 8.49 -57.49
N PHE A 284 53.69 8.15 -56.65
CA PHE A 284 53.00 6.87 -56.60
C PHE A 284 51.60 6.87 -57.25
N GLU A 285 51.19 7.98 -57.88
CA GLU A 285 49.84 8.18 -58.42
C GLU A 285 49.55 7.43 -59.74
N GLU A 286 50.59 7.09 -60.51
CA GLU A 286 50.45 6.62 -61.90
C GLU A 286 50.05 5.14 -62.05
N ASP A 287 50.12 4.32 -60.99
CA ASP A 287 49.82 2.88 -61.05
C ASP A 287 48.45 2.52 -60.41
N PRO A 288 47.46 2.07 -61.20
CA PRO A 288 46.15 1.61 -60.70
C PRO A 288 46.23 0.52 -59.63
N ARG A 289 47.33 -0.25 -59.57
CA ARG A 289 47.52 -1.32 -58.58
C ARG A 289 47.82 -0.78 -57.17
N VAL A 290 48.48 0.37 -57.08
CA VAL A 290 48.88 0.98 -55.81
C VAL A 290 47.66 1.45 -55.03
N PHE A 291 46.66 2.00 -55.71
CA PHE A 291 45.38 2.40 -55.10
C PHE A 291 44.67 1.25 -54.38
N TRP A 292 44.51 0.11 -55.08
CA TRP A 292 43.87 -1.08 -54.51
C TRP A 292 44.69 -1.70 -53.37
N LEU A 293 46.02 -1.65 -53.44
CA LEU A 293 46.91 -2.13 -52.38
C LEU A 293 46.74 -1.29 -51.11
N VAL A 294 46.81 0.04 -51.22
CA VAL A 294 46.66 0.96 -50.08
C VAL A 294 45.27 0.86 -49.46
N THR A 295 44.22 0.79 -50.29
CA THR A 295 42.85 0.62 -49.81
C THR A 295 42.66 -0.74 -49.12
N GLY A 296 43.17 -1.82 -49.70
CA GLY A 296 43.17 -3.15 -49.08
C GLY A 296 43.90 -3.16 -47.74
N PHE A 297 45.07 -2.52 -47.65
CA PHE A 297 45.84 -2.41 -46.41
C PHE A 297 45.10 -1.61 -45.33
N MET A 298 44.45 -0.50 -45.69
CA MET A 298 43.68 0.31 -44.76
C MET A 298 42.48 -0.44 -44.18
N PHE A 299 41.69 -1.10 -45.03
CA PHE A 299 40.53 -1.88 -44.57
C PHE A 299 40.95 -3.09 -43.74
N LEU A 300 41.98 -3.83 -44.17
CA LEU A 300 42.48 -5.00 -43.46
C LEU A 300 43.11 -4.60 -42.11
N GLY A 301 43.93 -3.57 -42.10
CA GLY A 301 44.55 -3.02 -40.90
C GLY A 301 43.52 -2.57 -39.88
N SER A 302 42.52 -1.80 -40.32
CA SER A 302 41.42 -1.34 -39.45
C SER A 302 40.59 -2.50 -38.91
N GLY A 303 40.26 -3.50 -39.74
CA GLY A 303 39.55 -4.70 -39.29
C GLY A 303 40.34 -5.50 -38.25
N LEU A 304 41.65 -5.66 -38.44
CA LEU A 304 42.52 -6.39 -37.51
C LEU A 304 42.66 -5.68 -36.15
N ILE A 305 42.83 -4.35 -36.15
CA ILE A 305 42.90 -3.57 -34.91
C ILE A 305 41.56 -3.60 -34.18
N TRP A 306 40.44 -3.38 -34.87
CA TRP A 306 39.10 -3.52 -34.29
C TRP A 306 38.93 -4.90 -33.65
N ARG A 307 39.25 -5.98 -34.38
CA ARG A 307 39.11 -7.36 -33.88
C ARG A 307 39.99 -7.62 -32.66
N ARG A 308 41.22 -7.09 -32.63
CA ARG A 308 42.13 -7.22 -31.50
C ARG A 308 41.60 -6.49 -30.27
N LEU A 309 41.06 -5.29 -30.44
CA LEU A 309 40.45 -4.51 -29.36
C LEU A 309 39.20 -5.20 -28.80
N LEU A 310 38.32 -5.75 -29.65
CA LEU A 310 37.17 -6.54 -29.20
C LEU A 310 37.59 -7.80 -28.44
N SER A 311 38.60 -8.52 -28.92
CA SER A 311 39.10 -9.73 -28.25
C SER A 311 39.72 -9.42 -26.89
N PHE A 312 40.42 -8.29 -26.78
CA PHE A 312 40.95 -7.80 -25.51
C PHE A 312 39.81 -7.45 -24.54
N LEU A 313 38.76 -6.79 -25.03
CA LEU A 313 37.58 -6.46 -24.24
C LEU A 313 36.84 -7.70 -23.74
N GLY A 314 36.62 -8.69 -24.62
CA GLY A 314 35.94 -9.94 -24.26
C GLY A 314 36.63 -10.68 -23.11
N ARG A 315 37.97 -10.72 -23.11
CA ARG A 315 38.77 -11.38 -22.07
C ARG A 315 38.79 -10.68 -20.71
N HIS A 316 38.55 -9.36 -20.68
CA HIS A 316 38.65 -8.55 -19.46
C HIS A 316 37.29 -8.12 -18.89
N LEU A 317 36.19 -8.33 -19.62
CA LEU A 317 34.86 -7.83 -19.27
C LEU A 317 33.80 -8.95 -19.20
N GLU A 318 34.25 -10.20 -19.16
CA GLU A 318 33.40 -11.35 -18.84
C GLU A 318 33.04 -11.26 -17.34
N PRO A 319 31.76 -11.09 -16.98
CA PRO A 319 31.39 -11.07 -15.58
C PRO A 319 31.64 -12.47 -15.02
N THR A 320 32.29 -12.54 -13.85
CA THR A 320 32.11 -13.68 -12.94
C THR A 320 30.62 -13.98 -12.90
N SER A 321 30.22 -15.16 -13.37
CA SER A 321 28.83 -15.62 -13.40
C SER A 321 28.13 -15.26 -12.09
N PRO A 322 26.93 -14.64 -12.10
CA PRO A 322 26.16 -14.54 -10.87
C PRO A 322 25.96 -15.97 -10.32
N PRO A 323 26.02 -16.17 -8.99
CA PRO A 323 25.74 -17.49 -8.43
C PRO A 323 24.36 -17.94 -8.91
N PRO A 324 24.17 -19.23 -9.19
CA PRO A 324 22.86 -19.74 -9.58
C PRO A 324 21.87 -19.36 -8.48
N VAL A 325 20.83 -18.61 -8.87
CA VAL A 325 19.68 -18.37 -7.99
C VAL A 325 19.11 -19.75 -7.67
N ALA A 326 19.26 -20.17 -6.41
CA ALA A 326 18.59 -21.35 -5.93
C ALA A 326 17.10 -21.09 -6.09
N HIS A 327 16.45 -21.80 -7.02
CA HIS A 327 14.99 -21.86 -7.06
C HIS A 327 14.53 -22.33 -5.69
N ALA A 328 13.98 -21.43 -4.89
CA ALA A 328 13.30 -21.77 -3.66
C ALA A 328 12.20 -22.75 -4.06
N HIS A 329 12.31 -23.97 -3.53
CA HIS A 329 11.35 -25.03 -3.73
C HIS A 329 9.94 -24.50 -3.49
N THR A 330 9.11 -24.54 -4.53
CA THR A 330 7.65 -24.53 -4.40
C THR A 330 7.28 -25.73 -3.52
N ARG A 331 7.13 -25.51 -2.22
CA ARG A 331 6.52 -26.49 -1.31
C ARG A 331 5.03 -26.44 -1.56
N THR A 332 4.60 -27.18 -2.57
CA THR A 332 3.22 -27.58 -2.76
C THR A 332 2.76 -28.33 -1.51
N HIS A 333 2.02 -27.67 -0.63
CA HIS A 333 1.24 -28.34 0.39
C HIS A 333 0.09 -29.07 -0.32
N HIS A 334 0.30 -30.35 -0.60
CA HIS A 334 -0.79 -31.28 -0.86
C HIS A 334 -1.60 -31.44 0.44
N LEU A 335 -2.73 -30.75 0.50
CA LEU A 335 -3.84 -31.09 1.38
C LEU A 335 -4.37 -32.46 0.95
N GLN A 336 -3.97 -33.49 1.69
CA GLN A 336 -4.54 -34.82 1.58
C GLN A 336 -5.80 -34.85 2.45
N ARG A 337 -6.95 -34.97 1.78
CA ARG A 337 -8.21 -35.45 2.36
C ARG A 337 -7.95 -36.73 3.14
N THR A 338 -8.34 -36.75 4.40
CA THR A 338 -9.12 -37.82 5.06
C THR A 338 -9.79 -37.24 6.28
#